data_AF-A0A7S3WX72-F1
#
_entry.id   AF-A0A7S3WX72-F1
#
_cell.length_a   1.000
_cell.length_b   1.000
_cell.length_c   1.000
_cell.angle_alpha   90.00
_cell.angle_beta   90.00
_cell.angle_gamma   90.00
#
_symmetry.space_group_name_H-M   'P 1'
#
loop_
_entity.id
_entity.type
_entity.pdbx_description
1 polymer ?
#
loop_
_entity_poly.entity_id
_entity_poly.type
_entity_poly.pdbx_seq_one_letter_code
_entity_poly.pdbx_strand_id
1 'polypeptide(L)'
;RTARAARAAVAAAASGGGGAPPVRRPVSAERRRELLDLAEAQLLKAVALGGQGGGEARPAKGRFAAAVSASPYIDLDTVSALRHPADLSAHAEAARRLAGEASRAGGYWLNGLQRPPHFLRSLRSSPFYEPVEFGWAVKLVQAFSAVRAEAAAARAPPKGASSSSSAWDVVGSRHDAGDRSLSSGGEWRELVLLNGDPAVAAEAARNRKRCPATAALLGSMPAASDMAERGVGECTFSALHGGAHLLPHCGSTNARLTAHLPLLVPDGCEIRVGDEVRQYREGELLIFDDSYEHEVWNRHPTDVRVVLLIRFWHPDIAPAKYAATKRAMRRAVVRHRRNTCLPPLDVSLTPPS
;
A
#
# COMPACT_ATOMS: atom_id res chain seq x y z
N ARG A 1 12.92 -38.45 17.25
CA ARG A 1 13.76 -37.64 18.20
C ARG A 1 14.00 -36.19 17.73
N THR A 2 13.64 -35.83 16.49
CA THR A 2 13.91 -34.51 15.88
C THR A 2 12.83 -33.44 16.13
N ALA A 3 11.54 -33.80 16.27
CA ALA A 3 10.47 -32.84 16.56
C ALA A 3 10.45 -32.31 18.01
N ARG A 4 10.95 -33.10 18.97
CA ARG A 4 11.04 -32.71 20.39
C ARG A 4 12.21 -31.76 20.64
N ALA A 5 13.30 -31.87 19.87
CA ALA A 5 14.43 -30.95 19.91
C ALA A 5 14.07 -29.56 19.35
N ALA A 6 13.27 -29.50 18.28
CA ALA A 6 12.77 -28.23 17.73
C ALA A 6 11.83 -27.48 18.69
N ARG A 7 10.93 -28.20 19.38
CA ARG A 7 10.06 -27.60 20.41
C ARG A 7 10.84 -27.13 21.64
N ALA A 8 11.91 -27.81 22.02
CA ALA A 8 12.78 -27.38 23.12
C ALA A 8 13.63 -26.15 22.76
N ALA A 9 14.09 -26.04 21.50
CA ALA A 9 14.83 -24.87 21.03
C ALA A 9 13.95 -23.60 20.96
N VAL A 10 12.69 -23.72 20.56
CA VAL A 10 11.71 -22.61 20.56
C VAL A 10 11.33 -22.20 21.99
N ALA A 11 11.21 -23.15 22.92
CA ALA A 11 10.96 -22.86 24.34
C ALA A 11 12.18 -22.25 25.06
N ALA A 12 13.41 -22.63 24.68
CA ALA A 12 14.64 -22.03 25.19
C ALA A 12 14.86 -20.60 24.65
N ALA A 13 14.51 -20.34 23.39
CA ALA A 13 14.53 -18.99 22.82
C ALA A 13 13.45 -18.05 23.43
N ALA A 14 12.36 -18.62 23.95
CA ALA A 14 11.31 -17.87 24.64
C ALA A 14 11.60 -17.57 26.13
N SER A 15 12.64 -18.19 26.72
CA SER A 15 12.96 -18.07 28.16
C SER A 15 14.28 -17.34 28.46
N GLY A 16 15.10 -17.03 27.45
CA GLY A 16 16.36 -16.30 27.60
C GLY A 16 16.28 -14.89 27.02
N GLY A 17 15.83 -13.91 27.81
CA GLY A 17 15.85 -12.50 27.40
C GLY A 17 14.71 -11.64 27.96
N GLY A 18 14.39 -11.80 29.24
CA GLY A 18 13.49 -10.91 29.97
C GLY A 18 14.13 -9.54 30.21
N GLY A 19 14.36 -8.78 29.15
CA GLY A 19 14.52 -7.33 29.25
C GLY A 19 13.19 -6.71 28.86
N ALA A 20 12.52 -6.03 29.80
CA ALA A 20 11.44 -5.11 29.42
C ALA A 20 11.95 -4.20 28.29
N PRO A 21 11.14 -3.90 27.26
CA PRO A 21 11.54 -2.94 26.23
C PRO A 21 12.03 -1.69 26.95
N PRO A 22 13.17 -1.08 26.54
CA PRO A 22 13.75 0.03 27.27
C PRO A 22 12.67 1.09 27.44
N VAL A 23 12.36 1.44 28.70
CA VAL A 23 11.49 2.57 29.03
C VAL A 23 12.25 3.80 28.58
N ARG A 24 12.08 4.16 27.30
CA ARG A 24 12.77 5.31 26.71
C ARG A 24 12.03 6.56 27.13
N ARG A 25 12.76 7.41 27.85
CA ARG A 25 12.33 8.73 28.30
C ARG A 25 11.81 9.53 27.09
N PRO A 26 10.74 10.33 27.26
CA PRO A 26 10.31 11.25 26.22
C PRO A 26 11.48 12.12 25.77
N VAL A 27 11.62 12.31 24.46
CA VAL A 27 12.56 13.28 23.88
C VAL A 27 12.30 14.63 24.54
N SER A 28 13.33 15.23 25.14
CA SER A 28 13.19 16.51 25.83
C SER A 28 12.64 17.57 24.88
N ALA A 29 11.91 18.54 25.41
CA ALA A 29 11.39 19.66 24.61
C ALA A 29 12.52 20.39 23.86
N GLU A 30 13.70 20.44 24.47
CA GLU A 30 14.93 21.01 23.91
C GLU A 30 15.45 20.20 22.71
N ARG A 31 15.54 18.87 22.82
CA ARG A 31 15.95 18.02 21.69
C ARG A 31 14.93 18.03 20.55
N ARG A 32 13.64 18.19 20.88
CA ARG A 32 12.58 18.38 19.89
C ARG A 32 12.73 19.71 19.16
N ARG A 33 13.12 20.76 19.87
CA ARG A 33 13.40 22.10 19.30
C ARG A 33 14.62 22.07 18.39
N GLU A 34 15.72 21.44 18.81
CA GLU A 34 16.92 21.28 17.97
C GLU A 34 16.64 20.57 16.64
N LEU A 35 15.81 19.51 16.66
CA LEU A 35 15.44 18.77 15.45
C LEU A 35 14.55 19.61 14.51
N LEU A 36 13.67 20.45 15.07
CA LEU A 36 12.86 21.39 14.29
C LEU A 36 13.74 22.49 13.67
N ASP A 37 14.66 23.06 14.45
CA ASP A 37 15.58 24.09 13.98
C ASP A 37 16.52 23.53 12.88
N LEU A 38 16.95 22.26 13.00
CA LEU A 38 17.76 21.57 11.98
C LEU A 38 16.96 21.31 10.70
N ALA A 39 15.71 20.86 10.82
CA ALA A 39 14.82 20.63 9.68
C ALA A 39 14.50 21.96 8.96
N GLU A 40 14.22 23.03 9.71
CA GLU A 40 14.01 24.38 9.19
C GLU A 40 15.26 24.92 8.49
N ALA A 41 16.45 24.76 9.09
CA ALA A 41 17.71 25.16 8.48
C ALA A 41 18.01 24.40 7.18
N GLN A 42 17.71 23.09 7.12
CA GLN A 42 17.87 22.31 5.88
C GLN A 42 16.85 22.71 4.81
N LEU A 43 15.61 23.04 5.20
CA LEU A 43 14.59 23.53 4.28
C LEU A 43 14.98 24.89 3.69
N LEU A 44 15.44 25.82 4.53
CA LEU A 44 15.92 27.14 4.12
C LEU A 44 17.14 27.05 3.20
N LYS A 45 18.04 26.08 3.46
CA LYS A 45 19.20 25.82 2.60
C LYS A 45 18.80 25.24 1.24
N ALA A 46 17.78 24.39 1.19
CA ALA A 46 17.24 23.85 -0.07
C ALA A 46 16.51 24.93 -0.88
N VAL A 47 15.79 25.85 -0.23
CA VAL A 47 15.15 27.02 -0.85
C VAL A 47 16.20 28.01 -1.39
N ALA A 48 17.28 28.25 -0.65
CA ALA A 48 18.36 29.13 -1.08
C ALA A 48 19.15 28.60 -2.30
N LEU A 49 19.20 27.28 -2.48
CA LEU A 49 19.84 26.63 -3.62
C LEU A 49 18.92 26.54 -4.86
N GLY A 50 17.63 26.90 -4.74
CA GLY A 50 16.61 26.69 -5.77
C GLY A 50 15.91 27.95 -6.30
N GLY A 51 16.34 29.17 -5.94
CA GLY A 51 15.62 30.38 -6.36
C GLY A 51 16.44 31.67 -6.43
N GLN A 52 17.01 31.95 -7.59
CA GLN A 52 17.03 33.33 -8.11
C GLN A 52 15.74 33.54 -8.90
N GLY A 53 14.72 34.10 -8.25
CA GLY A 53 13.43 34.42 -8.87
C GLY A 53 12.48 34.99 -7.82
N GLY A 54 12.28 36.31 -7.85
CA GLY A 54 11.65 37.10 -6.78
C GLY A 54 10.13 36.95 -6.65
N GLY A 55 9.65 37.27 -5.45
CA GLY A 55 8.25 37.42 -5.10
C GLY A 55 8.01 37.20 -3.61
N GLU A 56 7.90 38.27 -2.83
CA GLU A 56 7.73 38.26 -1.38
C GLU A 56 6.43 37.57 -0.91
N ALA A 57 6.56 36.60 0.00
CA ALA A 57 5.49 36.24 0.94
C ALA A 57 6.11 35.88 2.30
N ARG A 58 6.05 36.80 3.27
CA ARG A 58 6.42 36.53 4.67
C ARG A 58 5.24 35.86 5.38
N PRO A 59 5.37 34.65 5.96
CA PRO A 59 4.34 34.10 6.83
C PRO A 59 4.46 34.66 8.26
N ALA A 60 3.30 34.93 8.87
CA ALA A 60 3.15 35.53 10.19
C ALA A 60 3.65 34.60 11.32
N LYS A 61 4.81 34.96 11.90
CA LYS A 61 5.55 34.23 12.95
C LYS A 61 4.74 33.73 14.16
N GLY A 62 3.62 34.39 14.52
CA GLY A 62 2.87 34.11 15.75
C GLY A 62 1.89 32.93 15.69
N ARG A 63 1.29 32.64 14.52
CA ARG A 63 0.37 31.49 14.36
C ARG A 63 1.11 30.19 14.07
N PHE A 64 2.29 30.30 13.46
CA PHE A 64 3.17 29.20 13.11
C PHE A 64 3.72 28.46 14.33
N ALA A 65 4.27 29.20 15.31
CA ALA A 65 4.84 28.61 16.53
C ALA A 65 3.81 27.88 17.41
N ALA A 66 2.57 28.35 17.47
CA ALA A 66 1.49 27.71 18.23
C ALA A 66 0.97 26.42 17.58
N ALA A 67 0.96 26.35 16.24
CA ALA A 67 0.59 25.15 15.50
C ALA A 67 1.68 24.06 15.59
N VAL A 68 2.95 24.46 15.48
CA VAL A 68 4.14 23.59 15.63
C VAL A 68 4.26 23.01 17.04
N SER A 69 3.92 23.78 18.09
CA SER A 69 3.95 23.31 19.47
C SER A 69 2.85 22.29 19.83
N ALA A 70 1.80 22.17 19.01
CA ALA A 70 0.62 21.35 19.33
C ALA A 70 0.63 19.95 18.66
N SER A 71 1.52 19.69 17.71
CA SER A 71 1.60 18.41 17.00
C SER A 71 2.87 17.63 17.37
N PRO A 72 2.77 16.41 17.93
CA PRO A 72 3.92 15.54 18.19
C PRO A 72 4.49 14.86 16.92
N TYR A 73 3.98 15.18 15.73
CA TYR A 73 4.35 14.57 14.45
C TYR A 73 4.69 15.63 13.41
N ILE A 74 5.53 15.26 12.42
CA ILE A 74 5.91 16.10 11.27
C ILE A 74 4.68 16.89 10.81
N ASP A 75 4.86 18.21 10.79
CA ASP A 75 3.83 19.16 10.47
C ASP A 75 3.28 18.93 9.05
N LEU A 76 1.96 19.01 8.93
CA LEU A 76 1.24 19.00 7.66
C LEU A 76 1.71 20.13 6.74
N ASP A 77 2.29 21.21 7.27
CA ASP A 77 2.87 22.29 6.50
C ASP A 77 4.24 21.92 5.89
N THR A 78 5.03 21.03 6.51
CA THR A 78 6.24 20.46 5.87
C THR A 78 5.86 19.58 4.68
N VAL A 79 4.76 18.84 4.84
CA VAL A 79 4.13 18.06 3.77
C VAL A 79 3.46 18.96 2.73
N SER A 80 2.95 20.13 3.13
CA SER A 80 2.38 21.14 2.25
C SER A 80 3.44 21.88 1.43
N ALA A 81 4.64 22.09 1.98
CA ALA A 81 5.78 22.67 1.26
C ALA A 81 6.35 21.74 0.18
N LEU A 82 6.11 20.43 0.28
CA LEU A 82 6.42 19.44 -0.78
C LEU A 82 5.41 19.46 -1.94
N ARG A 83 4.40 20.36 -1.93
CA ARG A 83 3.33 20.41 -2.95
C ARG A 83 3.74 21.05 -4.30
N HIS A 84 4.87 21.74 -4.40
CA HIS A 84 5.29 22.48 -5.61
C HIS A 84 6.81 22.51 -5.92
N PRO A 85 7.48 21.36 -6.11
CA PRO A 85 8.71 21.30 -6.93
C PRO A 85 8.54 20.77 -8.36
N ALA A 86 9.49 21.09 -9.24
CA ALA A 86 9.44 20.82 -10.68
C ALA A 86 9.97 19.43 -11.13
N ASP A 87 10.47 18.57 -10.23
CA ASP A 87 11.12 17.28 -10.59
C ASP A 87 10.68 16.08 -9.72
N LEU A 88 9.90 15.17 -10.33
CA LEU A 88 9.24 14.00 -9.71
C LEU A 88 10.17 13.04 -8.95
N SER A 89 11.41 12.81 -9.39
CA SER A 89 12.30 11.82 -8.75
C SER A 89 12.88 12.36 -7.43
N ALA A 90 13.23 13.65 -7.42
CA ALA A 90 13.68 14.36 -6.22
C ALA A 90 12.59 14.41 -5.11
N HIS A 91 11.30 14.39 -5.48
CA HIS A 91 10.19 14.35 -4.51
C HIS A 91 10.15 13.05 -3.68
N ALA A 92 10.34 11.90 -4.34
CA ALA A 92 10.26 10.60 -3.68
C ALA A 92 11.43 10.42 -2.70
N GLU A 93 12.63 10.81 -3.10
CA GLU A 93 13.82 10.75 -2.24
C GLU A 93 13.71 11.69 -1.03
N ALA A 94 13.26 12.93 -1.23
CA ALA A 94 13.05 13.87 -0.14
C ALA A 94 11.97 13.36 0.84
N ALA A 95 10.85 12.82 0.34
CA ALA A 95 9.80 12.24 1.16
C ALA A 95 10.30 11.03 1.97
N ARG A 96 11.06 10.12 1.34
CA ARG A 96 11.70 8.99 2.03
C ARG A 96 12.68 9.46 3.11
N ARG A 97 13.50 10.48 2.80
CA ARG A 97 14.47 11.05 3.75
C ARG A 97 13.78 11.62 4.99
N LEU A 98 12.79 12.49 4.79
CA LEU A 98 12.05 13.15 5.87
C LEU A 98 11.28 12.14 6.72
N ALA A 99 10.60 11.19 6.08
CA ALA A 99 9.91 10.12 6.80
C ALA A 99 10.92 9.27 7.61
N GLY A 100 12.07 8.95 7.03
CA GLY A 100 13.14 8.24 7.72
C GLY A 100 13.72 9.00 8.92
N GLU A 101 13.96 10.30 8.79
CA GLU A 101 14.41 11.16 9.89
C GLU A 101 13.38 11.21 11.03
N ALA A 102 12.10 11.39 10.72
CA ALA A 102 11.07 11.37 11.74
C ALA A 102 10.84 10.01 12.38
N SER A 103 10.92 8.92 11.61
CA SER A 103 10.89 7.57 12.17
C SER A 103 12.03 7.36 13.17
N ARG A 104 13.26 7.79 12.85
CA ARG A 104 14.41 7.75 13.78
C ARG A 104 14.21 8.63 15.02
N ALA A 105 13.48 9.73 14.89
CA ALA A 105 13.11 10.61 16.01
C ALA A 105 11.92 10.08 16.85
N GLY A 106 11.37 8.90 16.54
CA GLY A 106 10.23 8.33 17.27
C GLY A 106 8.87 8.90 16.84
N GLY A 107 8.77 9.36 15.59
CA GLY A 107 7.56 9.93 14.99
C GLY A 107 6.43 8.92 14.73
N TYR A 108 5.51 9.33 13.85
CA TYR A 108 4.25 8.61 13.60
C TYR A 108 4.51 7.21 13.01
N TRP A 109 5.29 7.16 11.93
CA TRP A 109 5.71 5.93 11.27
C TRP A 109 6.97 5.35 11.91
N LEU A 110 7.07 4.02 11.96
CA LEU A 110 8.28 3.33 12.45
C LEU A 110 9.35 3.16 11.38
N ASN A 111 8.97 3.18 10.11
CA ASN A 111 9.86 3.02 8.97
C ASN A 111 9.59 4.14 7.95
N GLY A 112 10.65 4.77 7.45
CA GLY A 112 10.54 5.81 6.43
C GLY A 112 9.95 5.33 5.10
N LEU A 113 9.98 4.02 4.84
CA LEU A 113 9.36 3.39 3.68
C LEU A 113 7.90 2.97 3.93
N GLN A 114 7.38 3.01 5.15
CA GLN A 114 6.00 2.61 5.47
C GLN A 114 5.19 3.82 5.91
N ARG A 115 4.46 4.45 4.96
CA ARG A 115 3.87 5.78 5.17
C ARG A 115 2.36 5.85 4.97
N PRO A 116 1.56 4.92 5.53
CA PRO A 116 0.10 5.00 5.38
C PRO A 116 -0.47 6.18 6.19
N PRO A 117 -1.56 6.81 5.72
CA PRO A 117 -2.33 7.79 6.50
C PRO A 117 -2.95 7.22 7.78
N HIS A 118 -3.30 5.93 7.79
CA HIS A 118 -3.74 5.21 8.99
C HIS A 118 -2.69 4.19 9.42
N PHE A 119 -2.02 4.45 10.54
CA PHE A 119 -0.94 3.60 11.02
C PHE A 119 -1.18 3.10 12.46
N LEU A 120 -1.02 1.79 12.66
CA LEU A 120 -1.10 1.08 13.93
C LEU A 120 0.28 0.59 14.34
N ARG A 121 0.95 1.30 15.26
CA ARG A 121 2.31 0.99 15.75
C ARG A 121 2.43 -0.36 16.46
N SER A 122 1.32 -0.95 16.89
CA SER A 122 1.30 -2.21 17.64
C SER A 122 1.37 -3.47 16.78
N LEU A 123 1.23 -3.33 15.46
CA LEU A 123 1.28 -4.46 14.55
C LEU A 123 2.74 -4.77 14.20
N ARG A 124 3.06 -6.06 14.02
CA ARG A 124 4.28 -6.45 13.32
C ARG A 124 4.34 -5.74 11.97
N SER A 125 5.53 -5.33 11.57
CA SER A 125 5.76 -4.60 10.33
C SER A 125 6.91 -5.26 9.57
N SER A 126 6.63 -5.71 8.35
CA SER A 126 7.57 -6.33 7.42
C SER A 126 7.10 -6.03 6.00
N PRO A 127 7.99 -5.77 5.03
CA PRO A 127 7.57 -5.58 3.63
C PRO A 127 6.91 -6.86 3.08
N PHE A 128 7.48 -8.04 3.35
CA PHE A 128 6.95 -9.34 2.94
C PHE A 128 6.68 -10.26 4.13
N TYR A 129 5.73 -11.18 3.93
CA TYR A 129 5.34 -12.23 4.88
C TYR A 129 5.38 -13.59 4.19
N GLU A 130 5.69 -14.64 4.96
CA GLU A 130 5.83 -15.97 4.38
C GLU A 130 4.46 -16.65 4.24
N PRO A 131 4.10 -17.19 3.06
CA PRO A 131 2.83 -17.89 2.83
C PRO A 131 2.49 -18.96 3.88
N VAL A 132 3.51 -19.61 4.43
CA VAL A 132 3.37 -20.68 5.43
C VAL A 132 2.73 -20.20 6.72
N GLU A 133 2.77 -18.89 7.01
CA GLU A 133 2.13 -18.28 8.17
C GLU A 133 0.60 -18.28 8.06
N PHE A 134 0.05 -18.50 6.86
CA PHE A 134 -1.37 -18.36 6.57
C PHE A 134 -1.99 -19.69 6.16
N GLY A 135 -2.86 -20.25 7.01
CA GLY A 135 -3.47 -21.57 6.78
C GLY A 135 -4.31 -21.71 5.50
N TRP A 136 -4.69 -20.60 4.85
CA TRP A 136 -5.40 -20.60 3.57
C TRP A 136 -4.47 -20.57 2.35
N ALA A 137 -3.17 -20.28 2.51
CA ALA A 137 -2.23 -20.13 1.39
C ALA A 137 -2.07 -21.42 0.58
N VAL A 138 -1.99 -22.58 1.26
CA VAL A 138 -1.89 -23.89 0.59
C VAL A 138 -3.10 -24.14 -0.33
N LYS A 139 -4.31 -23.77 0.12
CA LYS A 139 -5.53 -23.95 -0.67
C LYS A 139 -5.54 -23.10 -1.94
N LEU A 140 -5.01 -21.88 -1.88
CA LEU A 140 -4.87 -21.02 -3.05
C LEU A 140 -3.94 -21.63 -4.09
N VAL A 141 -2.75 -22.08 -3.66
CA VAL A 141 -1.76 -22.67 -4.56
C VAL A 141 -2.31 -23.97 -5.18
N GLN A 142 -2.97 -24.82 -4.38
CA GLN A 142 -3.61 -26.05 -4.88
C GLN A 142 -4.71 -25.78 -5.91
N ALA A 143 -5.44 -24.68 -5.77
CA ALA A 143 -6.50 -24.30 -6.69
C ALA A 143 -6.03 -23.44 -7.88
N PHE A 144 -4.72 -23.19 -8.00
CA PHE A 144 -4.12 -22.30 -9.00
C PHE A 144 -4.65 -22.56 -10.42
N SER A 145 -4.65 -23.80 -10.89
CA SER A 145 -5.08 -24.14 -12.26
C SER A 145 -6.54 -23.75 -12.52
N ALA A 146 -7.43 -23.94 -11.53
CA ALA A 146 -8.84 -23.58 -11.65
C ALA A 146 -9.02 -22.05 -11.65
N VAL A 147 -8.35 -21.35 -10.73
CA VAL A 147 -8.41 -19.88 -10.63
C VAL A 147 -7.85 -19.22 -11.89
N ARG A 148 -6.74 -19.74 -12.43
CA ARG A 148 -6.14 -19.28 -13.68
C ARG A 148 -7.07 -19.47 -14.87
N ALA A 149 -7.72 -20.63 -14.97
CA ALA A 149 -8.71 -20.89 -16.02
C ALA A 149 -9.91 -19.94 -15.95
N GLU A 150 -10.44 -19.68 -14.74
CA GLU A 150 -11.52 -18.72 -14.53
C GLU A 150 -11.11 -17.29 -14.90
N ALA A 151 -9.91 -16.85 -14.49
CA ALA A 151 -9.39 -15.54 -14.85
C ALA A 151 -9.22 -15.39 -16.37
N ALA A 152 -8.65 -16.40 -17.05
CA ALA A 152 -8.49 -16.40 -18.50
C ALA A 152 -9.86 -16.35 -19.22
N ALA A 153 -10.82 -17.17 -18.80
CA ALA A 153 -12.17 -17.17 -19.33
C ALA A 153 -12.91 -15.84 -19.07
N ALA A 154 -12.66 -15.22 -17.91
CA ALA A 154 -13.27 -13.94 -17.56
C ALA A 154 -12.70 -12.75 -18.36
N ARG A 155 -11.46 -12.86 -18.87
CA ARG A 155 -10.82 -11.86 -19.75
C ARG A 155 -11.24 -11.98 -21.20
N ALA A 156 -11.66 -13.17 -21.65
CA ALA A 156 -12.05 -13.38 -23.03
C ALA A 156 -13.20 -12.43 -23.40
N PRO A 157 -13.14 -11.74 -24.56
CA PRO A 157 -14.22 -10.87 -25.01
C PRO A 157 -15.51 -11.69 -25.17
N PRO A 158 -16.70 -11.09 -24.93
CA PRO A 158 -17.97 -11.75 -25.21
C PRO A 158 -18.03 -12.23 -26.66
N LYS A 159 -18.69 -13.36 -26.92
CA LYS A 159 -18.91 -13.85 -28.29
C LYS A 159 -19.55 -12.74 -29.14
N GLY A 160 -18.89 -12.33 -30.22
CA GLY A 160 -19.37 -11.28 -31.14
C GLY A 160 -18.86 -9.87 -30.84
N ALA A 161 -18.09 -9.65 -29.77
CA ALA A 161 -17.45 -8.38 -29.49
C ALA A 161 -16.06 -8.27 -30.15
N SER A 162 -15.63 -7.04 -30.47
CA SER A 162 -14.28 -6.77 -30.97
C SER A 162 -13.22 -7.29 -29.99
N SER A 163 -12.11 -7.83 -30.51
CA SER A 163 -10.95 -8.27 -29.73
C SER A 163 -10.33 -7.17 -28.85
N SER A 164 -10.63 -5.90 -29.13
CA SER A 164 -10.21 -4.74 -28.33
C SER A 164 -11.10 -4.46 -27.10
N SER A 165 -12.25 -5.12 -26.96
CA SER A 165 -13.14 -4.92 -25.81
C SER A 165 -12.76 -5.83 -24.64
N SER A 166 -11.99 -5.30 -23.69
CA SER A 166 -11.79 -5.98 -22.41
C SER A 166 -13.05 -5.88 -21.56
N ALA A 167 -13.53 -7.01 -21.03
CA ALA A 167 -14.66 -7.06 -20.10
C ALA A 167 -14.31 -6.51 -18.70
N TRP A 168 -13.07 -6.08 -18.47
CA TRP A 168 -12.55 -5.64 -17.17
C TRP A 168 -12.46 -4.11 -17.13
N ASP A 169 -12.85 -3.55 -16.00
CA ASP A 169 -12.83 -2.11 -15.79
C ASP A 169 -11.40 -1.60 -15.63
N VAL A 170 -11.17 -0.34 -16.02
CA VAL A 170 -9.91 0.35 -15.71
C VAL A 170 -9.88 0.66 -14.22
N VAL A 171 -8.77 0.36 -13.54
CA VAL A 171 -8.61 0.67 -12.11
C VAL A 171 -8.73 2.18 -11.88
N GLY A 172 -9.40 2.57 -10.80
CA GLY A 172 -9.67 3.99 -10.50
C GLY A 172 -10.79 4.62 -11.34
N SER A 173 -11.43 3.88 -12.26
CA SER A 173 -12.56 4.40 -13.06
C SER A 173 -13.86 4.58 -12.26
N ARG A 174 -13.96 3.94 -11.08
CA ARG A 174 -15.19 3.93 -10.27
C ARG A 174 -14.94 4.40 -8.83
N HIS A 175 -13.87 3.95 -8.17
CA HIS A 175 -13.50 4.29 -6.79
C HIS A 175 -12.01 4.63 -6.72
N ASP A 176 -11.66 5.68 -5.98
CA ASP A 176 -10.29 6.22 -5.84
C ASP A 176 -9.59 6.57 -7.17
N ALA A 177 -10.04 7.66 -7.82
CA ALA A 177 -9.47 8.20 -9.05
C ALA A 177 -7.93 8.44 -9.03
N GLY A 178 -7.33 8.48 -7.83
CA GLY A 178 -5.88 8.54 -7.66
C GLY A 178 -5.15 7.27 -8.11
N ASP A 179 -5.79 6.09 -8.08
CA ASP A 179 -5.14 4.84 -8.48
C ASP A 179 -4.91 4.79 -10.00
N ARG A 180 -5.73 5.51 -10.79
CA ARG A 180 -5.53 5.64 -12.24
C ARG A 180 -4.26 6.41 -12.58
N SER A 181 -3.88 7.41 -11.79
CA SER A 181 -2.67 8.20 -12.03
C SER A 181 -1.39 7.47 -11.62
N LEU A 182 -1.50 6.31 -10.97
CA LEU A 182 -0.35 5.47 -10.62
C LEU A 182 0.23 4.72 -11.81
N SER A 183 -0.57 4.44 -12.84
CA SER A 183 -0.12 3.68 -14.01
C SER A 183 0.51 4.59 -15.04
N SER A 184 1.76 4.31 -15.40
CA SER A 184 2.46 4.92 -16.54
C SER A 184 2.77 3.85 -17.60
N GLY A 185 2.85 4.22 -18.87
CA GLY A 185 3.28 3.33 -19.97
C GLY A 185 2.30 2.23 -20.40
N GLY A 186 1.21 1.98 -19.68
CA GLY A 186 0.19 0.99 -20.06
C GLY A 186 -1.07 0.99 -19.17
N GLU A 187 -2.04 0.14 -19.51
CA GLU A 187 -3.33 0.08 -18.83
C GLU A 187 -3.33 -0.86 -17.60
N TRP A 188 -3.94 -0.40 -16.51
CA TRP A 188 -4.24 -1.20 -15.33
C TRP A 188 -5.75 -1.45 -15.22
N ARG A 189 -6.15 -2.72 -15.18
CA ARG A 189 -7.55 -3.15 -15.18
C ARG A 189 -7.86 -4.14 -14.07
N GLU A 190 -9.11 -4.22 -13.66
CA GLU A 190 -9.57 -5.13 -12.63
C GLU A 190 -10.94 -5.75 -12.90
N LEU A 191 -11.17 -6.90 -12.27
CA LEU A 191 -12.47 -7.54 -12.16
C LEU A 191 -12.76 -7.81 -10.68
N VAL A 192 -13.77 -7.13 -10.15
CA VAL A 192 -14.11 -7.17 -8.72
C VAL A 192 -14.83 -8.47 -8.38
N LEU A 193 -14.32 -9.19 -7.37
CA LEU A 193 -14.90 -10.43 -6.85
C LEU A 193 -15.54 -10.23 -5.47
N LEU A 194 -14.87 -9.50 -4.58
CA LEU A 194 -15.41 -9.09 -3.28
C LEU A 194 -15.10 -7.62 -3.03
N ASN A 195 -16.13 -6.82 -2.75
CA ASN A 195 -16.02 -5.44 -2.31
C ASN A 195 -17.34 -5.08 -1.59
N GLY A 196 -17.26 -4.27 -0.54
CA GLY A 196 -18.40 -3.88 0.30
C GLY A 196 -19.14 -2.64 -0.19
N ASP A 197 -18.72 -2.04 -1.30
CA ASP A 197 -19.43 -0.92 -1.91
C ASP A 197 -20.72 -1.39 -2.61
N PRO A 198 -21.90 -0.86 -2.22
CA PRO A 198 -23.17 -1.17 -2.88
C PRO A 198 -23.17 -0.92 -4.40
N ALA A 199 -22.36 0.02 -4.90
CA ALA A 199 -22.27 0.36 -6.32
C ALA A 199 -21.74 -0.79 -7.18
N VAL A 200 -20.85 -1.62 -6.64
CA VAL A 200 -20.25 -2.75 -7.37
C VAL A 200 -20.82 -4.11 -6.95
N ALA A 201 -21.71 -4.15 -5.96
CA ALA A 201 -22.23 -5.39 -5.38
C ALA A 201 -22.89 -6.33 -6.40
N ALA A 202 -23.72 -5.78 -7.29
CA ALA A 202 -24.41 -6.57 -8.32
C ALA A 202 -23.43 -7.17 -9.34
N GLU A 203 -22.38 -6.42 -9.69
CA GLU A 203 -21.34 -6.90 -10.60
C GLU A 203 -20.45 -7.94 -9.95
N ALA A 204 -19.97 -7.68 -8.73
CA ALA A 204 -19.18 -8.63 -7.96
C ALA A 204 -19.93 -9.97 -7.79
N ALA A 205 -21.25 -9.93 -7.55
CA ALA A 205 -22.09 -11.13 -7.50
C ALA A 205 -22.13 -11.89 -8.84
N ARG A 206 -22.24 -11.19 -9.99
CA ARG A 206 -22.16 -11.82 -11.32
C ARG A 206 -20.78 -12.42 -11.59
N ASN A 207 -19.72 -11.70 -11.23
CA ASN A 207 -18.34 -12.15 -11.39
C ASN A 207 -18.05 -13.42 -10.57
N ARG A 208 -18.50 -13.48 -9.32
CA ARG A 208 -18.40 -14.70 -8.49
C ARG A 208 -19.16 -15.90 -9.06
N LYS A 209 -20.31 -15.68 -9.71
CA LYS A 209 -21.03 -16.76 -10.42
C LYS A 209 -20.25 -17.30 -11.62
N ARG A 210 -19.47 -16.44 -12.30
CA ARG A 210 -18.58 -16.82 -13.42
C ARG A 210 -17.28 -17.47 -12.95
N CYS A 211 -16.89 -17.25 -11.70
CA CYS A 211 -15.64 -17.73 -11.10
C CYS A 211 -15.92 -18.55 -9.82
N PRO A 212 -16.68 -19.67 -9.91
CA PRO A 212 -17.13 -20.42 -8.74
C PRO A 212 -15.99 -21.00 -7.87
N ALA A 213 -14.89 -21.48 -8.47
CA ALA A 213 -13.75 -21.98 -7.72
C ALA A 213 -13.07 -20.84 -6.94
N THR A 214 -12.87 -19.70 -7.59
CA THR A 214 -12.31 -18.50 -6.94
C THR A 214 -13.22 -18.00 -5.83
N ALA A 215 -14.54 -17.96 -6.06
CA ALA A 215 -15.51 -17.55 -5.05
C ALA A 215 -15.52 -18.48 -3.82
N ALA A 216 -15.43 -19.80 -4.03
CA ALA A 216 -15.34 -20.76 -2.93
C ALA A 216 -14.07 -20.59 -2.09
N LEU A 217 -12.93 -20.32 -2.73
CA LEU A 217 -11.66 -20.05 -2.03
C LEU A 217 -11.76 -18.79 -1.18
N LEU A 218 -12.26 -17.69 -1.74
CA LEU A 218 -12.41 -16.42 -1.02
C LEU A 218 -13.37 -16.56 0.17
N GLY A 219 -14.47 -17.32 0.01
CA GLY A 219 -15.40 -17.65 1.09
C GLY A 219 -14.76 -18.46 2.23
N SER A 220 -13.67 -19.20 1.95
CA SER A 220 -12.90 -19.92 2.98
C SER A 220 -11.88 -19.04 3.74
N MET A 221 -11.84 -17.72 3.45
CA MET A 221 -10.93 -16.75 4.05
C MET A 221 -11.71 -15.67 4.82
N PRO A 222 -12.10 -15.93 6.10
CA PRO A 222 -12.90 -14.98 6.87
C PRO A 222 -12.26 -13.60 7.00
N ALA A 223 -10.94 -13.52 7.14
CA ALA A 223 -10.23 -12.25 7.24
C ALA A 223 -10.28 -11.40 5.96
N ALA A 224 -10.35 -12.03 4.78
CA ALA A 224 -10.51 -11.33 3.50
C ALA A 224 -11.97 -10.96 3.27
N SER A 225 -12.89 -11.93 3.46
CA SER A 225 -14.33 -11.72 3.24
C SER A 225 -14.91 -10.66 4.17
N ASP A 226 -14.62 -10.71 5.48
CA ASP A 226 -15.07 -9.69 6.43
C ASP A 226 -14.51 -8.30 6.10
N MET A 227 -13.24 -8.22 5.69
CA MET A 227 -12.62 -6.94 5.33
C MET A 227 -13.30 -6.32 4.09
N ALA A 228 -13.59 -7.16 3.09
CA ALA A 228 -14.29 -6.76 1.88
C ALA A 228 -15.72 -6.33 2.19
N GLU A 229 -16.51 -7.13 2.89
CA GLU A 229 -17.89 -6.79 3.30
C GLU A 229 -17.96 -5.49 4.10
N ARG A 230 -16.92 -5.19 4.88
CA ARG A 230 -16.82 -3.94 5.62
C ARG A 230 -16.48 -2.72 4.74
N GLY A 231 -16.15 -2.90 3.47
CA GLY A 231 -15.79 -1.83 2.53
C GLY A 231 -14.47 -1.17 2.88
N VAL A 232 -13.50 -1.95 3.39
CA VAL A 232 -12.14 -1.47 3.72
C VAL A 232 -11.03 -2.30 3.08
N GLY A 233 -11.41 -3.27 2.27
CA GLY A 233 -10.55 -4.09 1.42
C GLY A 233 -11.38 -4.65 0.27
N GLU A 234 -10.72 -5.42 -0.59
CA GLU A 234 -11.35 -6.06 -1.73
C GLU A 234 -10.55 -7.27 -2.18
N CYS A 235 -11.19 -8.10 -3.00
CA CYS A 235 -10.54 -9.17 -3.73
C CYS A 235 -10.89 -9.02 -5.21
N THR A 236 -9.88 -8.99 -6.08
CA THR A 236 -10.04 -8.72 -7.51
C THR A 236 -9.09 -9.59 -8.32
N PHE A 237 -9.45 -9.87 -9.58
CA PHE A 237 -8.39 -10.15 -10.55
C PHE A 237 -7.83 -8.82 -11.03
N SER A 238 -6.51 -8.67 -11.01
CA SER A 238 -5.81 -7.43 -11.36
C SER A 238 -4.88 -7.67 -12.56
N ALA A 239 -5.19 -7.03 -13.68
CA ALA A 239 -4.46 -7.13 -14.95
C ALA A 239 -3.63 -5.87 -15.19
N LEU A 240 -2.32 -6.06 -15.35
CA LEU A 240 -1.37 -5.01 -15.69
C LEU A 240 -0.84 -5.26 -17.10
N HIS A 241 -1.14 -4.40 -18.07
CA HIS A 241 -0.75 -4.60 -19.47
C HIS A 241 0.75 -4.42 -19.69
N GLY A 242 1.24 -4.93 -20.82
CA GLY A 242 2.65 -4.78 -21.20
C GLY A 242 3.08 -3.31 -21.25
N GLY A 243 4.31 -3.05 -20.83
CA GLY A 243 4.90 -1.71 -20.73
C GLY A 243 4.42 -0.90 -19.52
N ALA A 244 3.46 -1.40 -18.75
CA ALA A 244 2.91 -0.66 -17.62
C ALA A 244 3.84 -0.67 -16.40
N HIS A 245 3.91 0.47 -15.73
CA HIS A 245 4.67 0.70 -14.50
C HIS A 245 3.78 1.44 -13.51
N LEU A 246 3.47 0.78 -12.39
CA LEU A 246 2.84 1.43 -11.24
C LEU A 246 3.92 2.14 -10.44
N LEU A 247 3.82 3.46 -10.40
CA LEU A 247 4.74 4.34 -9.69
C LEU A 247 4.81 4.03 -8.19
N PRO A 248 5.90 4.39 -7.49
CA PRO A 248 6.02 4.20 -6.04
C PRO A 248 4.87 4.83 -5.26
N HIS A 249 4.15 4.03 -4.46
CA HIS A 249 3.04 4.51 -3.62
C HIS A 249 2.89 3.68 -2.35
N CYS A 250 2.14 4.19 -1.37
CA CYS A 250 1.78 3.48 -0.15
C CYS A 250 0.27 3.27 -0.09
N GLY A 251 -0.15 2.10 0.37
CA GLY A 251 -1.52 1.79 0.73
C GLY A 251 -2.00 2.66 1.90
N SER A 252 -3.32 2.73 2.07
CA SER A 252 -3.93 3.68 3.01
C SER A 252 -3.80 3.26 4.49
N THR A 253 -3.42 2.01 4.77
CA THR A 253 -3.38 1.46 6.13
C THR A 253 -2.41 0.29 6.27
N ASN A 254 -1.72 0.16 7.40
CA ASN A 254 -1.00 -1.09 7.76
C ASN A 254 -1.90 -2.11 8.49
N ALA A 255 -3.20 -1.81 8.63
CA ALA A 255 -4.16 -2.74 9.23
C ALA A 255 -4.54 -3.91 8.31
N ARG A 256 -3.95 -3.98 7.12
CA ARG A 256 -4.20 -5.01 6.11
C ARG A 256 -2.89 -5.51 5.54
N LEU A 257 -2.93 -6.73 5.05
CA LEU A 257 -1.93 -7.27 4.15
C LEU A 257 -2.57 -7.52 2.79
N THR A 258 -1.74 -7.59 1.76
CA THR A 258 -2.15 -7.89 0.38
C THR A 258 -1.45 -9.17 -0.07
N ALA A 259 -2.23 -10.12 -0.59
CA ALA A 259 -1.71 -11.32 -1.23
C ALA A 259 -1.93 -11.26 -2.74
N HIS A 260 -0.90 -11.57 -3.51
CA HIS A 260 -0.98 -11.76 -4.96
C HIS A 260 -0.68 -13.22 -5.29
N LEU A 261 -1.68 -13.92 -5.83
CA LEU A 261 -1.46 -15.20 -6.52
C LEU A 261 -1.30 -14.90 -8.01
N PRO A 262 -0.10 -15.03 -8.60
CA PRO A 262 0.11 -14.73 -10.01
C PRO A 262 -0.46 -15.83 -10.89
N LEU A 263 -1.26 -15.46 -11.90
CA LEU A 263 -2.06 -16.36 -12.73
C LEU A 263 -1.56 -16.41 -14.18
N LEU A 264 -1.23 -15.25 -14.74
CA LEU A 264 -0.61 -15.08 -16.06
C LEU A 264 0.56 -14.13 -15.86
N VAL A 265 1.79 -14.57 -16.14
CA VAL A 265 2.98 -13.76 -15.86
C VAL A 265 3.96 -13.83 -17.02
N PRO A 266 4.04 -12.79 -17.86
CA PRO A 266 5.11 -12.69 -18.85
C PRO A 266 6.44 -12.32 -18.18
N ASP A 267 7.54 -12.51 -18.92
CA ASP A 267 8.88 -12.17 -18.43
C ASP A 267 9.01 -10.68 -18.07
N GLY A 268 9.82 -10.38 -17.05
CA GLY A 268 10.08 -9.01 -16.61
C GLY A 268 8.97 -8.39 -15.75
N CYS A 269 8.13 -9.21 -15.11
CA CYS A 269 7.14 -8.77 -14.13
C CYS A 269 7.69 -8.81 -12.70
N GLU A 270 7.75 -7.66 -12.03
CA GLU A 270 8.40 -7.51 -10.73
C GLU A 270 7.61 -6.58 -9.80
N ILE A 271 7.80 -6.76 -8.50
CA ILE A 271 7.29 -5.87 -7.45
C ILE A 271 8.40 -5.53 -6.47
N ARG A 272 8.56 -4.25 -6.15
CA ARG A 272 9.35 -3.77 -5.02
C ARG A 272 8.40 -3.44 -3.88
N VAL A 273 8.71 -3.86 -2.65
CA VAL A 273 8.01 -3.45 -1.42
C VAL A 273 9.07 -3.08 -0.39
N GLY A 274 9.07 -1.81 0.03
CA GLY A 274 10.19 -1.26 0.78
C GLY A 274 11.47 -1.29 -0.04
N ASP A 275 12.49 -1.97 0.47
CA ASP A 275 13.81 -2.19 -0.13
C ASP A 275 13.97 -3.57 -0.79
N GLU A 276 12.96 -4.44 -0.71
CA GLU A 276 12.98 -5.78 -1.30
C GLU A 276 12.30 -5.80 -2.68
N VAL A 277 12.92 -6.46 -3.65
CA VAL A 277 12.35 -6.72 -4.98
C VAL A 277 12.09 -8.22 -5.15
N ARG A 278 10.89 -8.58 -5.62
CA ARG A 278 10.53 -9.97 -5.94
C ARG A 278 9.94 -10.06 -7.35
N GLN A 279 10.26 -11.14 -8.05
CA GLN A 279 9.68 -11.45 -9.36
C GLN A 279 8.33 -12.13 -9.18
N TYR A 280 7.38 -11.83 -10.07
CA TYR A 280 6.17 -12.63 -10.16
C TYR A 280 6.48 -13.96 -10.85
N ARG A 281 5.92 -15.04 -10.34
CA ARG A 281 5.97 -16.38 -10.95
C ARG A 281 4.60 -17.03 -10.83
N GLU A 282 4.13 -17.64 -11.92
CA GLU A 282 2.82 -18.29 -11.93
C GLU A 282 2.71 -19.32 -10.80
N GLY A 283 1.64 -19.22 -9.99
CA GLY A 283 1.38 -20.12 -8.86
C GLY A 283 2.18 -19.84 -7.59
N GLU A 284 3.18 -18.95 -7.62
CA GLU A 284 3.97 -18.59 -6.44
C GLU A 284 3.33 -17.40 -5.70
N LEU A 285 2.73 -17.68 -4.53
CA LEU A 285 2.03 -16.68 -3.74
C LEU A 285 3.00 -15.67 -3.12
N LEU A 286 2.74 -14.38 -3.33
CA LEU A 286 3.40 -13.29 -2.62
C LEU A 286 2.44 -12.68 -1.60
N ILE A 287 2.89 -12.44 -0.38
CA ILE A 287 2.14 -11.73 0.66
C ILE A 287 3.00 -10.58 1.16
N PHE A 288 2.46 -9.37 1.13
CA PHE A 288 3.18 -8.16 1.47
C PHE A 288 2.28 -7.15 2.18
N ASP A 289 2.91 -6.22 2.90
CA ASP A 289 2.22 -5.09 3.52
C ASP A 289 2.23 -3.92 2.53
N ASP A 290 1.09 -3.68 1.88
CA ASP A 290 0.97 -2.60 0.88
C ASP A 290 1.05 -1.20 1.51
N SER A 291 1.09 -1.06 2.84
CA SER A 291 1.39 0.22 3.48
C SER A 291 2.85 0.64 3.40
N TYR A 292 3.75 -0.31 3.07
CA TYR A 292 5.08 0.02 2.57
C TYR A 292 4.99 0.64 1.18
N GLU A 293 5.95 1.51 0.88
CA GLU A 293 6.13 2.03 -0.45
C GLU A 293 6.42 0.86 -1.38
N HIS A 294 5.58 0.70 -2.39
CA HIS A 294 5.69 -0.36 -3.35
C HIS A 294 5.52 0.16 -4.77
N GLU A 295 6.08 -0.60 -5.70
CA GLU A 295 6.24 -0.24 -7.10
C GLU A 295 6.17 -1.53 -7.92
N VAL A 296 5.47 -1.51 -9.06
CA VAL A 296 5.21 -2.73 -9.85
C VAL A 296 5.53 -2.47 -11.30
N TRP A 297 6.23 -3.40 -11.93
CA TRP A 297 6.55 -3.34 -13.35
C TRP A 297 5.97 -4.54 -14.10
N ASN A 298 5.44 -4.29 -15.29
CA ASN A 298 5.32 -5.27 -16.35
C ASN A 298 6.17 -4.80 -17.52
N ARG A 299 7.42 -5.29 -17.60
CA ARG A 299 8.39 -4.88 -18.63
C ARG A 299 8.19 -5.62 -19.96
N HIS A 300 7.26 -6.58 -20.04
CA HIS A 300 6.93 -7.20 -21.32
C HIS A 300 6.33 -6.14 -22.25
N PRO A 301 6.69 -6.07 -23.54
CA PRO A 301 6.19 -5.02 -24.44
C PRO A 301 4.67 -5.06 -24.65
N THR A 302 4.06 -6.26 -24.65
CA THR A 302 2.65 -6.45 -25.05
C THR A 302 1.81 -7.28 -24.09
N ASP A 303 2.44 -8.14 -23.29
CA ASP A 303 1.71 -9.23 -22.66
C ASP A 303 1.28 -8.78 -21.28
N VAL A 304 0.13 -9.29 -20.86
CA VAL A 304 -0.53 -8.87 -19.64
C VAL A 304 -0.15 -9.75 -18.46
N ARG A 305 0.15 -9.12 -17.34
CA ARG A 305 0.31 -9.80 -16.05
C ARG A 305 -1.00 -9.80 -15.30
N VAL A 306 -1.53 -10.97 -14.96
CA VAL A 306 -2.75 -11.13 -14.16
C VAL A 306 -2.44 -11.79 -12.83
N VAL A 307 -2.90 -11.19 -11.74
CA VAL A 307 -2.85 -11.76 -10.39
C VAL A 307 -4.26 -11.83 -9.80
N LEU A 308 -4.53 -12.80 -8.92
CA LEU A 308 -5.60 -12.68 -7.93
C LEU A 308 -5.06 -11.87 -6.75
N LEU A 309 -5.60 -10.66 -6.57
CA LEU A 309 -5.29 -9.76 -5.47
C LEU A 309 -6.30 -9.98 -4.35
N ILE A 310 -5.81 -10.21 -3.13
CA ILE A 310 -6.62 -10.43 -1.93
C ILE A 310 -6.12 -9.50 -0.84
N ARG A 311 -6.94 -8.51 -0.45
CA ARG A 311 -6.70 -7.70 0.75
C ARG A 311 -7.40 -8.34 1.95
N PHE A 312 -6.68 -8.53 3.03
CA PHE A 312 -7.19 -9.17 4.25
C PHE A 312 -6.64 -8.49 5.50
N TRP A 313 -7.36 -8.62 6.62
CA TRP A 313 -6.94 -8.05 7.89
C TRP A 313 -5.55 -8.55 8.31
N HIS A 314 -4.71 -7.64 8.81
CA HIS A 314 -3.41 -7.99 9.36
C HIS A 314 -3.57 -9.05 10.47
N PRO A 315 -2.77 -10.14 10.50
CA PRO A 315 -2.98 -11.29 11.39
C PRO A 315 -2.91 -10.92 12.89
N ASP A 316 -2.14 -9.90 13.25
CA ASP A 316 -2.03 -9.41 14.63
C ASP A 316 -3.26 -8.58 15.11
N ILE A 317 -4.26 -8.38 14.24
CA ILE A 317 -5.53 -7.77 14.62
C ILE A 317 -6.52 -8.88 14.97
N ALA A 318 -6.86 -8.98 16.26
CA ALA A 318 -7.89 -9.90 16.70
C ALA A 318 -9.25 -9.59 16.00
N PRO A 319 -10.03 -10.60 15.57
CA PRO A 319 -11.31 -10.39 14.88
C PRO A 319 -12.29 -9.46 15.62
N ALA A 320 -12.32 -9.53 16.95
CA ALA A 320 -13.14 -8.64 17.78
C ALA A 320 -12.82 -7.14 17.61
N LYS A 321 -11.64 -6.80 17.10
CA LYS A 321 -11.18 -5.42 16.87
C LYS A 321 -11.49 -4.91 15.45
N TYR A 322 -11.87 -5.75 14.49
CA TYR A 322 -12.10 -5.34 13.09
C TYR A 322 -13.07 -4.16 12.95
N ALA A 323 -14.18 -4.18 13.70
CA ALA A 323 -15.14 -3.08 13.68
C ALA A 323 -14.56 -1.76 14.21
N ALA A 324 -13.75 -1.82 15.28
CA ALA A 324 -13.09 -0.65 15.84
C ALA A 324 -12.02 -0.10 14.90
N THR A 325 -11.22 -0.99 14.30
CA THR A 325 -10.19 -0.65 13.31
C THR A 325 -10.81 -0.01 12.07
N LYS A 326 -11.89 -0.56 11.52
CA LYS A 326 -12.66 0.06 10.42
C LYS A 326 -13.06 1.50 10.74
N ARG A 327 -13.59 1.75 11.94
CA ARG A 327 -13.97 3.11 12.36
C ARG A 327 -12.77 4.05 12.41
N ALA A 328 -11.61 3.56 12.85
CA ALA A 328 -10.37 4.33 12.87
C ALA A 328 -9.86 4.65 11.46
N MET A 329 -9.88 3.68 10.55
CA MET A 329 -9.52 3.87 9.14
C MET A 329 -10.37 4.94 8.47
N ARG A 330 -11.71 4.88 8.62
CA ARG A 330 -12.62 5.89 8.05
C ARG A 330 -12.32 7.30 8.56
N ARG A 331 -12.04 7.46 9.85
CA ARG A 331 -11.64 8.76 10.43
C ARG A 331 -10.32 9.26 9.86
N ALA A 332 -9.35 8.37 9.66
CA ALA A 332 -8.06 8.72 9.08
C ALA A 332 -8.20 9.18 7.62
N VAL A 333 -9.00 8.50 6.80
CA VAL A 333 -9.28 8.93 5.42
C VAL A 333 -9.93 10.32 5.36
N VAL A 334 -10.93 10.58 6.21
CA VAL A 334 -11.58 11.92 6.30
C VAL A 334 -10.58 12.99 6.72
N ARG A 335 -9.66 12.67 7.64
CA ARG A 335 -8.61 13.60 8.07
C ARG A 335 -7.56 13.80 6.97
N HIS A 336 -7.18 12.75 6.24
CA HIS A 336 -6.22 12.81 5.14
C HIS A 336 -6.73 13.63 3.96
N ARG A 337 -8.00 13.49 3.57
CA ARG A 337 -8.63 14.34 2.53
C ARG A 337 -8.63 15.83 2.87
N ARG A 338 -8.51 16.17 4.16
CA ARG A 338 -8.37 17.56 4.64
C ARG A 338 -6.91 18.00 4.72
N ASN A 339 -5.99 17.06 4.97
CA ASN A 339 -4.61 17.28 5.36
C ASN A 339 -3.70 16.23 4.66
N THR A 340 -3.32 16.48 3.41
CA THR A 340 -2.71 15.50 2.49
C THR A 340 -1.25 15.20 2.79
N CYS A 341 -0.97 14.17 3.57
CA CYS A 341 0.33 13.46 3.54
C CYS A 341 0.40 12.53 2.34
N LEU A 342 0.56 13.14 1.15
CA LEU A 342 0.85 12.56 -0.17
C LEU A 342 -0.13 11.51 -0.74
N PRO A 343 -1.18 11.93 -1.47
CA PRO A 343 -1.83 11.18 -2.55
C PRO A 343 -1.09 11.34 -3.91
N PRO A 344 -1.36 10.49 -4.93
CA PRO A 344 -0.53 10.39 -6.14
C PRO A 344 -0.61 11.64 -7.02
N LEU A 345 0.53 11.96 -7.64
CA LEU A 345 0.69 13.10 -8.52
C LEU A 345 -0.11 12.89 -9.82
N ASP A 346 -0.75 13.96 -10.27
CA ASP A 346 -1.51 14.02 -11.51
C ASP A 346 -0.55 13.96 -12.70
N VAL A 347 -0.68 12.92 -13.52
CA VAL A 347 0.14 12.67 -14.72
C VAL A 347 -0.33 13.46 -15.95
N SER A 348 -1.28 14.39 -15.82
CA SER A 348 -1.78 15.17 -16.96
C SER A 348 -1.04 16.48 -17.25
N LEU A 349 0.04 16.80 -16.54
CA LEU A 349 0.78 18.06 -16.72
C LEU A 349 2.21 17.83 -17.23
N THR A 350 2.34 17.44 -18.49
CA THR A 350 3.49 17.82 -19.32
C THR A 350 3.14 19.10 -20.10
N PRO A 351 3.95 20.17 -20.05
CA PRO A 351 3.77 21.26 -21.00
C PRO A 351 4.13 20.77 -22.42
N PRO A 352 3.46 21.25 -23.48
CA PRO A 352 3.90 20.96 -24.83
C PRO A 352 5.26 21.61 -25.09
N SER A 353 6.16 20.80 -25.68
CA SER A 353 7.47 21.05 -26.30
C SER A 353 8.20 22.35 -25.98
#